data_AF-A0A7X5N4R8-F1
#
_entry.id   AF-A0A7X5N4R8-F1
#
_cell.length_a   1.000
_cell.length_b   1.000
_cell.length_c   1.000
_cell.angle_alpha   90.00
_cell.angle_beta   90.00
_cell.angle_gamma   90.00
#
_symmetry.space_group_name_H-M   'P 1'
#
loop_
_entity.id
_entity.type
_entity.pdbx_description
1 polymer ?
#
loop_
_entity_poly.entity_id
_entity_poly.type
_entity_poly.pdbx_seq_one_letter_code
_entity_poly.pdbx_strand_id
1 'polypeptide(L)'
;ELWISLRDTGLWHGRLQADGVLALRAVDDPLVARVMPFILRHDREGRLWLGSSQGLDMLQNGHWSRATRTEGLLWDDMSAN
;
A
#
# COMPACT_ATOMS: atom_id res chain seq x y z
N GLU A 1 13.09 -4.95 -2.78
CA GLU A 1 12.06 -4.25 -1.99
C GLU A 1 11.00 -5.22 -1.49
N LEU A 2 10.58 -5.04 -0.24
CA LEU A 2 9.53 -5.78 0.44
C LEU A 2 8.56 -4.77 1.04
N TRP A 3 7.28 -5.03 0.86
CA TRP A 3 6.21 -4.29 1.51
C TRP A 3 5.43 -5.22 2.44
N ILE A 4 5.22 -4.78 3.67
CA ILE A 4 4.50 -5.54 4.69
C ILE A 4 3.39 -4.65 5.24
N SER A 5 2.22 -5.22 5.42
CA SER A 5 1.10 -4.54 6.08
C SER A 5 0.57 -5.40 7.21
N LEU A 6 0.38 -4.80 8.38
CA LEU A 6 -0.19 -5.43 9.56
C LEU A 6 -1.35 -4.56 10.05
N ARG A 7 -2.48 -5.18 10.44
CA ARG A 7 -3.73 -4.49 10.79
C ARG A 7 -3.53 -3.29 11.71
N ASP A 8 -2.74 -3.46 12.76
CA ASP A 8 -2.55 -2.45 13.80
C ASP A 8 -1.20 -1.73 13.72
N THR A 9 -0.35 -2.10 12.76
CA THR A 9 1.02 -1.56 12.62
C THR A 9 1.20 -0.77 11.32
N GLY A 10 0.22 -0.78 10.43
CA GLY A 10 0.24 -0.03 9.18
C GLY A 10 1.12 -0.65 8.11
N LEU A 11 1.50 0.18 7.13
CA LEU A 11 2.32 -0.20 5.98
C LEU A 11 3.81 0.04 6.28
N TRP A 12 4.64 -0.95 5.94
CA TRP A 12 6.09 -0.93 6.09
C TRP A 12 6.75 -1.24 4.77
N HIS A 13 7.88 -0.59 4.51
CA HIS A 13 8.68 -0.79 3.32
C HIS A 13 10.13 -1.07 3.72
N GLY A 14 10.80 -1.96 2.99
CA GLY A 14 12.21 -2.21 3.24
C GLY A 14 12.85 -3.24 2.35
N ARG A 15 14.00 -3.75 2.79
CA ARG A 15 14.82 -4.66 1.99
C ARG A 15 15.48 -5.71 2.87
N LEU A 16 15.47 -6.96 2.39
CA LEU A 16 16.27 -8.03 2.94
C LEU A 16 17.73 -7.83 2.53
N GLN A 17 18.62 -7.74 3.51
CA GLN A 17 20.06 -7.63 3.31
C GLN A 17 20.69 -9.01 3.09
N ALA A 18 21.92 -9.03 2.57
CA ALA A 18 22.62 -10.28 2.24
C ALA A 18 22.93 -11.14 3.48
N ASP A 19 23.03 -10.52 4.65
CA ASP A 19 23.24 -11.16 5.95
C ASP A 19 21.93 -11.71 6.58
N GLY A 20 20.80 -11.59 5.88
CA GLY A 20 19.50 -12.03 6.34
C GLY A 20 18.75 -11.02 7.21
N VAL A 21 19.34 -9.85 7.50
CA VAL A 21 18.66 -8.80 8.28
C VAL A 21 17.64 -8.09 7.39
N LEU A 22 16.40 -8.00 7.89
CA LEU A 22 15.35 -7.24 7.23
C LEU A 22 15.31 -5.81 7.79
N ALA A 23 15.79 -4.84 7.01
CA ALA A 23 15.68 -3.43 7.37
C ALA A 23 14.33 -2.90 6.88
N LEU A 24 13.46 -2.48 7.81
CA LEU A 24 12.13 -1.94 7.53
C LEU A 24 12.00 -0.50 8.06
N ARG A 25 11.19 0.30 7.36
CA ARG A 25 10.71 1.60 7.83
C ARG A 25 9.20 1.66 7.71
N ALA A 26 8.55 2.27 8.70
CA ALA A 26 7.14 2.61 8.60
C ALA A 26 6.94 3.60 7.45
N VAL A 27 5.84 3.44 6.73
CA VAL A 27 5.44 4.37 5.68
C VAL A 27 4.63 5.47 6.33
N ASP A 28 5.21 6.66 6.37
CA ASP A 28 4.62 7.85 6.98
C ASP A 28 4.08 8.78 5.89
N ASP A 29 3.10 8.28 5.14
CA ASP A 29 2.32 9.08 4.19
C ASP A 29 0.88 9.19 4.70
N PRO A 30 0.29 10.39 4.79
CA PRO A 30 -1.05 10.59 5.33
C PRO A 30 -2.13 9.75 4.64
N LEU A 31 -1.98 9.41 3.36
CA LEU A 31 -2.95 8.59 2.64
C LEU A 31 -2.96 7.15 3.17
N VAL A 32 -1.79 6.58 3.49
CA VAL A 32 -1.65 5.13 3.72
C VAL A 32 -1.13 4.74 5.10
N ALA A 33 -0.67 5.68 5.93
CA ALA A 33 -0.11 5.39 7.25
C ALA A 33 -1.14 4.77 8.22
N ARG A 34 -2.44 5.07 8.02
CA ARG A 34 -3.54 4.66 8.92
C ARG A 34 -4.61 3.82 8.24
N VAL A 35 -4.34 3.31 7.04
CA VAL A 35 -5.27 2.39 6.36
C VAL A 35 -4.91 0.95 6.67
N MET A 36 -5.91 0.09 6.70
CA MET A 36 -5.74 -1.36 6.72
C MET A 36 -5.81 -1.87 5.27
N PRO A 37 -4.69 -2.33 4.69
CA PRO A 37 -4.70 -2.90 3.35
C PRO A 37 -5.35 -4.28 3.35
N PHE A 38 -6.23 -4.51 2.39
CA PHE A 38 -6.70 -5.85 2.01
C PHE A 38 -5.88 -6.43 0.87
N ILE A 39 -5.35 -5.55 0.02
CA ILE A 39 -4.60 -5.90 -1.19
C ILE A 39 -3.32 -5.08 -1.20
N LEU A 40 -2.22 -5.75 -1.51
CA LEU A 40 -0.91 -5.13 -1.76
C LEU A 40 -0.26 -5.85 -2.94
N ARG A 41 -0.08 -5.16 -4.07
CA ARG A 41 0.36 -5.77 -5.33
C ARG A 41 1.21 -4.82 -6.15
N HIS A 42 2.30 -5.33 -6.72
CA HIS A 42 3.01 -4.63 -7.78
C HIS A 42 2.39 -4.97 -9.13
N ASP A 43 2.35 -4.00 -10.04
CA ASP A 43 2.10 -4.27 -11.45
C ASP A 43 3.40 -4.37 -12.27
N ARG A 44 3.24 -4.60 -13.58
CA ARG A 44 4.36 -4.74 -14.52
C ARG A 44 5.19 -3.47 -14.74
N GLU A 45 4.67 -2.31 -14.35
CA GLU A 45 5.35 -1.02 -14.44
C GLU A 45 6.05 -0.66 -13.11
N GLY A 46 6.02 -1.57 -12.12
CA GLY A 46 6.65 -1.37 -10.82
C GLY A 46 5.85 -0.47 -9.89
N ARG A 47 4.61 -0.10 -10.24
CA ARG A 47 3.73 0.66 -9.35
C ARG A 47 3.21 -0.28 -8.27
N LEU A 48 3.12 0.22 -7.04
CA LEU A 48 2.51 -0.52 -5.95
C LEU A 48 1.07 -0.07 -5.76
N TRP A 49 0.15 -1.03 -5.80
CA TRP A 49 -1.26 -0.84 -5.57
C TRP A 49 -1.63 -1.35 -4.18
N LEU A 50 -2.38 -0.53 -3.45
CA LEU A 50 -2.88 -0.79 -2.11
C LEU A 50 -4.40 -0.59 -2.12
N GLY A 51 -5.15 -1.68 -1.92
CA GLY A 51 -6.61 -1.63 -1.78
C GLY A 51 -7.01 -1.66 -0.31
N SER A 52 -7.90 -0.76 0.10
CA SER A 52 -8.43 -0.67 1.47
C SER A 52 -9.94 -0.42 1.47
N SER A 53 -10.55 -0.22 2.63
CA SER A 53 -11.94 0.23 2.72
C SER A 53 -12.16 1.69 2.29
N GLN A 54 -11.08 2.41 1.97
CA GLN A 54 -11.10 3.84 1.63
C GLN A 54 -10.79 4.09 0.14
N GLY A 55 -10.73 3.04 -0.69
CA GLY A 55 -10.42 3.12 -2.10
C GLY A 55 -9.12 2.41 -2.47
N LEU A 56 -8.58 2.81 -3.62
CA LEU A 56 -7.39 2.24 -4.24
C LEU A 56 -6.26 3.28 -4.26
N ASP A 57 -5.25 3.05 -3.44
CA ASP A 57 -4.03 3.85 -3.37
C ASP A 57 -2.96 3.29 -4.32
N MET A 58 -2.22 4.18 -4.98
CA MET A 58 -1.14 3.83 -5.90
C MET A 58 0.12 4.61 -5.52
N LEU A 59 1.23 3.90 -5.37
CA LEU A 59 2.57 4.48 -5.31
C LEU A 59 3.21 4.43 -6.69
N GLN A 60 3.49 5.60 -7.25
CA GLN A 60 4.20 5.76 -8.51
C GLN A 60 5.24 6.87 -8.37
N ASN A 61 6.48 6.61 -8.78
CA ASN A 61 7.56 7.60 -8.74
C ASN A 61 7.73 8.26 -7.35
N GLY A 62 7.57 7.49 -6.28
CA GLY A 62 7.69 7.97 -4.90
C GLY A 62 6.49 8.76 -4.35
N HIS A 63 5.40 8.89 -5.11
CA HIS A 63 4.22 9.64 -4.72
C HIS A 63 3.02 8.72 -4.57
N TRP A 64 2.25 8.90 -3.50
CA TRP A 64 0.98 8.25 -3.28
C TRP A 64 -0.17 9.06 -3.89
N SER A 65 -1.11 8.38 -4.51
CA SER A 65 -2.38 8.94 -4.98
C SER A 65 -3.52 7.98 -4.68
N ARG A 66 -4.70 8.51 -4.37
CA ARG A 66 -5.91 7.71 -4.11
C ARG A 66 -6.93 7.90 -5.21
N ALA A 67 -7.50 6.79 -5.68
CA ALA A 67 -8.74 6.77 -6.42
C ALA A 67 -9.87 6.28 -5.52
N THR A 68 -11.00 6.97 -5.61
CA THR A 68 -12.28 6.63 -4.97
C THR A 68 -13.39 6.62 -6.04
N ARG A 69 -14.64 6.50 -5.61
CA ARG A 69 -15.81 6.67 -6.48
C ARG A 69 -15.86 8.02 -7.18
N THR A 70 -15.30 9.09 -6.59
CA THR A 70 -15.23 10.40 -7.26
C THR A 70 -14.27 10.40 -8.44
N GLU A 71 -13.30 9.49 -8.45
CA GLU A 71 -12.35 9.27 -9.54
C GLU A 71 -12.75 8.11 -10.46
N GLY A 72 -13.96 7.55 -10.28
CA GLY A 72 -14.53 6.54 -11.17
C GLY A 72 -14.39 5.08 -10.73
N LEU A 73 -13.96 4.81 -9.48
CA LEU A 73 -14.10 3.46 -8.93
C LEU A 73 -15.58 3.08 -8.82
N LEU A 74 -15.89 1.80 -9.06
CA LEU A 74 -17.25 1.27 -8.86
C LEU A 74 -17.66 1.33 -7.37
N TRP A 75 -16.70 1.11 -6.48
CA TRP A 75 -16.88 1.13 -5.03
C TRP A 75 -15.57 1.49 -4.32
N ASP A 76 -15.66 2.07 -3.12
CA ASP A 76 -14.48 2.44 -2.32
C ASP A 76 -14.00 1.28 -1.43
N ASP A 77 -14.90 0.40 -1.02
CA ASP A 77 -14.54 -0.75 -0.18
C ASP A 77 -13.93 -1.89 -1.02
N MET A 78 -12.65 -2.13 -0.83
CA MET A 78 -11.88 -3.17 -1.54
C MET A 78 -11.73 -4.47 -0.74
N SER A 79 -12.54 -4.68 0.32
CA SER A 79 -12.55 -5.95 1.04
C SER A 79 -13.06 -7.11 0.18
N ALA A 80 -12.57 -8.32 0.44
CA ALA A 80 -13.14 -9.52 -0.16
C ALA A 80 -14.50 -9.82 0.48
N ASN A 81 -15.53 -10.01 -0.34
CA ASN A 81 -16.85 -10.50 0.10
C ASN A 81 -16.80 -11.98 0.50
#